data_AF-A0A820QWA2-F1
#
_entry.id   AF-A0A820QWA2-F1
#
_cell.length_a   1.000
_cell.length_b   1.000
_cell.length_c   1.000
_cell.angle_alpha   90.00
_cell.angle_beta   90.00
_cell.angle_gamma   90.00
#
_symmetry.space_group_name_H-M   'P 1'
#
loop_
_entity.id
_entity.type
_entity.pdbx_description
1 polymer ?
#
loop_
_entity_poly.entity_id
_entity_poly.type
_entity_poly.pdbx_seq_one_letter_code
_entity_poly.pdbx_strand_id
1 'polypeptide(L)'
;MKNWLQEPNFPILNVNLKADDNGTYVTFNQSRFIISNALDSSNLTSNYRWKINLRCVLGGNSLENDTIKIGHDTIDFMFETEKETRFLSEKYFTWIKCNRDYHGFYVTQYSSDISTLSSWQILSYVLEAHPT
;
A
#
# COMPACT_ATOMS: atom_id res chain seq x y z
N MET A 1 2.44 19.94 -4.97
CA MET A 1 2.90 20.03 -6.38
C MET A 1 4.40 20.29 -6.49
N LYS A 2 4.98 21.23 -5.74
CA LYS A 2 6.45 21.48 -5.73
C LYS A 2 7.27 20.17 -5.61
N ASN A 3 6.82 19.27 -4.74
CA ASN A 3 7.43 17.96 -4.47
C ASN A 3 7.43 16.95 -5.61
N TRP A 4 6.56 17.13 -6.59
CA TRP A 4 6.49 16.25 -7.76
C TRP A 4 7.23 16.82 -8.97
N LEU A 5 7.47 18.13 -9.00
CA LEU A 5 8.04 18.82 -10.16
C LEU A 5 9.54 19.10 -10.02
N GLN A 6 10.07 19.09 -8.80
CA GLN A 6 11.45 19.49 -8.52
C GLN A 6 12.36 18.32 -8.14
N GLU A 7 11.78 17.17 -7.80
CA GLU A 7 12.54 15.98 -7.46
C GLU A 7 12.60 15.02 -8.64
N PRO A 8 13.79 14.48 -8.95
CA PRO A 8 13.88 13.37 -9.87
C PRO A 8 13.31 12.09 -9.24
N ASN A 9 12.88 11.17 -10.11
CA ASN A 9 12.24 9.90 -9.79
C ASN A 9 10.85 10.06 -9.13
N PHE A 10 10.32 8.95 -8.63
CA PHE A 10 8.99 8.86 -8.02
C PHE A 10 9.06 7.98 -6.76
N PRO A 11 8.06 8.06 -5.85
CA PRO A 11 8.08 7.25 -4.65
C PRO A 11 7.68 5.80 -4.89
N ILE A 12 8.25 4.92 -4.08
CA ILE A 12 7.69 3.61 -3.77
C ILE A 12 6.96 3.68 -2.43
N LEU A 13 5.73 3.18 -2.40
CA LEU A 13 4.92 3.04 -1.21
C LEU A 13 4.95 1.58 -0.75
N ASN A 14 5.59 1.33 0.39
CA ASN A 14 5.54 0.05 1.07
C ASN A 14 4.30 0.03 1.99
N VAL A 15 3.44 -0.97 1.79
CA VAL A 15 2.20 -1.15 2.56
C VAL A 15 2.28 -2.48 3.28
N ASN A 16 2.28 -2.42 4.60
CA ASN A 16 2.31 -3.61 5.46
C ASN A 16 0.98 -3.78 6.19
N LEU A 17 0.41 -4.99 6.11
CA LEU A 17 -0.77 -5.40 6.85
C LEU A 17 -0.41 -6.32 8.02
N LYS A 18 -0.85 -5.96 9.22
CA LYS A 18 -0.82 -6.79 10.41
C LYS A 18 -2.19 -6.85 11.03
N ALA A 19 -2.56 -7.99 11.60
CA ALA A 19 -3.78 -8.12 12.37
C ALA A 19 -3.44 -8.70 13.75
N ASP A 20 -4.16 -8.24 14.76
CA ASP A 20 -4.16 -8.79 16.12
C ASP A 20 -5.61 -8.99 16.59
N ASP A 21 -5.81 -9.42 17.83
CA ASP A 21 -7.14 -9.68 18.40
C ASP A 21 -8.06 -8.44 18.47
N ASN A 22 -7.54 -7.24 18.20
CA ASN A 22 -8.29 -5.98 18.28
C ASN A 22 -8.60 -5.40 16.90
N GLY A 23 -7.94 -5.86 15.84
CA GLY A 23 -8.23 -5.44 14.47
C GLY A 23 -7.01 -5.42 13.57
N THR A 24 -7.04 -4.53 12.56
CA THR A 24 -6.00 -4.47 11.52
C THR A 24 -5.17 -3.21 11.62
N TYR A 25 -3.85 -3.35 11.62
CA TYR A 25 -2.88 -2.29 11.44
C TYR A 25 -2.41 -2.24 9.99
N VAL A 26 -2.53 -1.06 9.39
CA VAL A 26 -1.99 -0.75 8.07
C VAL A 26 -0.85 0.24 8.23
N THR A 27 0.38 -0.19 7.93
CA THR A 27 1.55 0.68 7.96
C THR A 27 1.94 1.06 6.53
N PHE A 28 1.95 2.35 6.27
CA PHE A 28 2.44 2.98 5.04
C PHE A 28 3.85 3.50 5.28
N ASN A 29 4.76 3.25 4.35
CA ASN A 29 6.09 3.84 4.34
C ASN A 29 6.44 4.27 2.90
N GLN A 30 6.90 5.50 2.72
CA GLN A 30 7.41 5.96 1.44
C GLN A 30 8.93 6.06 1.45
N SER A 31 9.52 5.65 0.34
CA SER A 31 10.91 5.93 0.01
C SER A 31 11.03 6.28 -1.47
N ARG A 32 12.19 6.75 -1.90
CA ARG A 32 12.46 7.02 -3.31
C ARG A 32 12.61 5.68 -4.05
N PHE A 33 11.91 5.51 -5.16
CA PHE A 33 12.12 4.35 -6.02
C PHE A 33 13.39 4.55 -6.86
N ILE A 34 14.33 3.62 -6.76
CA ILE A 34 15.62 3.64 -7.47
C ILE A 34 15.77 2.30 -8.19
N ILE A 35 15.80 2.32 -9.53
CA ILE A 35 15.92 1.10 -10.36
C ILE A 35 17.33 0.49 -10.24
N SER A 36 18.35 1.34 -10.12
CA SER A 36 19.74 0.91 -9.91
C SER A 36 20.53 2.05 -9.29
N ASN A 37 21.35 1.73 -8.29
CA ASN A 37 22.28 2.68 -7.67
C ASN A 37 23.29 3.24 -8.69
N ALA A 38 23.54 2.53 -9.80
CA ALA A 38 24.42 2.99 -10.87
C ALA A 38 23.83 4.16 -11.69
N LEU A 39 22.51 4.36 -11.61
CA LEU A 39 21.80 5.48 -12.25
C LEU A 39 21.56 6.65 -11.27
N ASP A 40 21.96 6.51 -10.01
CA ASP A 40 21.82 7.56 -9.01
C ASP A 40 23.06 8.48 -9.02
N SER A 41 23.23 9.19 -10.15
CA SER A 41 24.29 10.20 -10.32
C SER A 41 24.05 11.47 -9.49
N SER A 42 22.92 11.51 -8.79
CA SER A 42 22.44 12.68 -8.10
C SER A 42 22.70 12.52 -6.61
N ASN A 43 23.39 13.49 -6.00
CA ASN A 43 23.52 13.65 -4.55
C ASN A 43 22.15 13.96 -3.93
N LEU A 44 21.17 13.10 -4.14
CA LEU A 44 19.79 13.33 -3.73
C LEU A 44 19.71 13.19 -2.23
N THR A 45 19.17 14.21 -1.58
CA THR A 45 18.92 14.14 -0.16
C THR A 45 17.91 13.04 0.14
N SER A 46 18.19 12.25 1.17
CA SER A 46 17.31 11.19 1.69
C SER A 46 16.09 11.73 2.41
N ASN A 47 16.05 13.05 2.68
CA ASN A 47 15.05 13.69 3.53
C ASN A 47 13.82 14.17 2.77
N TYR A 48 13.78 13.99 1.44
CA TYR A 48 12.66 14.43 0.64
C TYR A 48 11.45 13.50 0.77
N ARG A 49 10.25 14.07 0.86
CA ARG A 49 8.98 13.34 1.00
C ARG A 49 7.97 13.84 -0.03
N TRP A 50 7.31 12.92 -0.70
CA TRP A 50 6.20 13.26 -1.60
C TRP A 50 4.92 13.40 -0.78
N LYS A 51 4.09 14.35 -1.19
CA LYS A 51 2.69 14.42 -0.75
C LYS A 51 1.87 13.55 -1.68
N ILE A 52 1.43 12.40 -1.18
CA ILE A 52 0.74 11.38 -1.97
C ILE A 52 -0.72 11.35 -1.56
N ASN A 53 -1.63 11.53 -2.51
CA ASN A 53 -3.05 11.25 -2.28
C ASN A 53 -3.23 9.73 -2.33
N LEU A 54 -3.33 9.09 -1.15
CA LEU A 54 -3.48 7.65 -1.01
C LEU A 54 -4.95 7.28 -1.00
N ARG A 55 -5.28 6.32 -1.86
CA ARG A 55 -6.56 5.65 -1.95
C ARG A 55 -6.31 4.15 -2.00
N CYS A 56 -6.83 3.44 -1.01
CA CYS A 56 -6.69 2.00 -0.88
C CYS A 56 -8.05 1.36 -0.66
N VAL A 57 -8.22 0.17 -1.22
CA VAL A 57 -9.36 -0.72 -0.98
C VAL A 57 -8.86 -1.89 -0.15
N LEU A 58 -9.61 -2.28 0.88
CA LEU A 58 -9.26 -3.37 1.79
C LEU A 58 -10.32 -4.45 1.72
N GLY A 59 -9.90 -5.72 1.67
CA GLY A 59 -10.80 -6.85 1.77
C GLY A 59 -10.23 -7.96 2.65
N GLY A 60 -11.08 -8.93 2.94
CA GLY A 60 -10.81 -9.95 3.94
C GLY A 60 -11.62 -11.22 3.68
N ASN A 61 -11.19 -12.34 4.24
CA ASN A 61 -12.03 -13.53 4.26
C ASN A 61 -13.13 -13.34 5.32
N SER A 62 -14.37 -13.68 4.97
CA SER A 62 -15.33 -14.05 6.01
C SER A 62 -14.91 -15.42 6.52
N LEU A 63 -14.65 -15.55 7.82
CA LEU A 63 -14.35 -16.84 8.47
C LEU A 63 -15.41 -17.92 8.20
N GLU A 64 -16.60 -17.54 7.74
CA GLU A 64 -17.74 -18.43 7.63
C GLU A 64 -17.85 -19.23 6.31
N ASN A 65 -17.17 -18.88 5.21
CA ASN A 65 -17.47 -19.53 3.91
C ASN A 65 -16.30 -19.66 2.90
N ASP A 66 -15.03 -19.41 3.29
CA ASP A 66 -13.87 -19.46 2.38
C ASP A 66 -13.99 -18.59 1.11
N THR A 67 -15.00 -17.71 1.05
CA THR A 67 -15.18 -16.75 -0.02
C THR A 67 -14.40 -15.49 0.31
N ILE A 68 -13.51 -15.11 -0.61
CA ILE A 68 -12.82 -13.82 -0.57
C ILE A 68 -13.90 -12.74 -0.66
N LYS A 69 -14.11 -11.96 0.41
CA LYS A 69 -15.03 -10.81 0.33
C LYS A 69 -14.34 -9.68 -0.43
N ILE A 70 -15.06 -9.13 -1.40
CA ILE A 70 -14.66 -7.91 -2.09
C ILE A 70 -14.59 -6.78 -1.07
N GLY A 71 -13.50 -6.02 -1.12
CA GLY A 71 -13.31 -4.89 -0.25
C GLY A 71 -14.29 -3.75 -0.55
N HIS A 72 -15.19 -3.48 0.39
CA HIS A 72 -16.00 -2.26 0.39
C HIS A 72 -15.37 -1.15 1.24
N ASP A 73 -14.47 -1.52 2.15
CA ASP A 73 -13.77 -0.56 2.99
C ASP A 73 -12.64 0.12 2.21
N THR A 74 -12.56 1.45 2.39
CA THR A 74 -11.49 2.26 1.80
C THR A 74 -10.70 3.01 2.87
N ILE A 75 -9.43 3.25 2.56
CA ILE A 75 -8.58 4.21 3.27
C ILE A 75 -8.22 5.30 2.26
N ASP A 76 -8.62 6.53 2.55
CA ASP A 76 -8.40 7.70 1.72
C ASP A 76 -7.79 8.82 2.56
N PHE A 77 -6.55 9.23 2.27
CA PHE A 77 -5.90 10.35 2.98
C PHE A 77 -4.70 10.94 2.21
N MET A 78 -4.29 12.15 2.61
CA MET A 78 -3.04 12.76 2.15
C MET A 78 -1.88 12.27 3.00
N PHE A 79 -0.97 11.49 2.42
CA PHE A 79 0.23 10.98 3.07
C PHE A 79 1.40 11.93 2.84
N GLU A 80 1.91 12.52 3.93
CA GLU A 80 2.97 13.54 3.88
C GLU A 80 4.23 13.16 4.67
N THR A 81 4.17 12.07 5.43
CA THR A 81 5.24 11.61 6.32
C THR A 81 6.03 10.47 5.68
N GLU A 82 7.18 10.13 6.25
CA GLU A 82 7.93 8.94 5.84
C GLU A 82 7.17 7.65 6.11
N LYS A 83 6.51 7.60 7.28
CA LYS A 83 5.83 6.43 7.79
C LYS A 83 4.58 6.86 8.55
N GLU A 84 3.50 6.15 8.31
CA GLU A 84 2.24 6.35 9.01
C GLU A 84 1.56 5.01 9.23
N THR A 85 1.01 4.81 10.43
CA THR A 85 0.25 3.59 10.75
C THR A 85 -1.18 3.99 11.04
N ARG A 86 -2.13 3.31 10.39
CA ARG A 86 -3.57 3.44 10.64
C ARG A 86 -4.06 2.15 11.29
N PHE A 87 -4.78 2.28 12.39
CA PHE A 87 -5.44 1.17 13.06
C PHE A 87 -6.92 1.15 12.70
N LEU A 88 -7.43 -0.01 12.33
CA LEU A 88 -8.82 -0.27 11.97
C LEU A 88 -9.40 -1.22 13.02
N SER A 89 -10.01 -0.62 14.05
CA SER A 89 -10.59 -1.36 15.18
C SER A 89 -11.67 -2.33 14.73
N GLU A 90 -11.66 -3.53 15.30
CA GLU A 90 -12.68 -4.58 15.12
C GLU A 90 -12.90 -5.04 13.67
N LYS A 91 -11.98 -4.68 12.76
CA LYS A 91 -12.02 -5.09 11.36
C LYS A 91 -10.77 -5.89 11.01
N TYR A 92 -10.99 -7.01 10.33
CA TYR A 92 -9.96 -7.95 9.94
C TYR A 92 -9.86 -7.99 8.41
N PHE A 93 -8.74 -7.51 7.89
CA PHE A 93 -8.47 -7.51 6.46
C PHE A 93 -7.30 -8.42 6.14
N THR A 94 -7.43 -9.22 5.09
CA THR A 94 -6.37 -10.13 4.62
C THR A 94 -5.62 -9.56 3.43
N TRP A 95 -6.15 -8.53 2.77
CA TRP A 95 -5.50 -7.86 1.66
C TRP A 95 -5.85 -6.37 1.57
N ILE A 96 -4.95 -5.63 0.92
CA ILE A 96 -5.10 -4.22 0.62
C ILE A 96 -4.54 -3.93 -0.76
N LYS A 97 -5.27 -3.15 -1.56
CA LYS A 97 -4.80 -2.61 -2.84
C LYS A 97 -4.85 -1.09 -2.80
N CYS A 98 -3.68 -0.46 -2.85
CA CYS A 98 -3.53 0.98 -3.00
C CYS A 98 -3.27 1.35 -4.46
N ASN A 99 -3.52 2.61 -4.84
CA ASN A 99 -3.40 3.08 -6.21
C ASN A 99 -4.26 2.25 -7.19
N ARG A 100 -5.54 2.09 -6.86
CA ARG A 100 -6.50 1.46 -7.77
C ARG A 100 -6.58 2.31 -9.06
N ASP A 101 -6.55 1.64 -10.20
CA ASP A 101 -6.58 2.26 -11.55
C ASP A 101 -5.38 3.15 -11.90
N TYR A 102 -4.29 3.08 -11.12
CA TYR A 102 -3.03 3.78 -11.39
C TYR A 102 -3.15 5.30 -11.52
N HIS A 103 -4.15 5.92 -10.87
CA HIS A 103 -4.33 7.37 -10.88
C HIS A 103 -3.20 8.14 -10.18
N GLY A 104 -2.44 7.48 -9.31
CA GLY A 104 -1.29 8.04 -8.63
C GLY A 104 0.04 7.70 -9.32
N PHE A 105 0.94 8.68 -9.41
CA PHE A 105 2.28 8.50 -9.98
C PHE A 105 3.26 7.93 -8.94
N TYR A 106 3.03 6.69 -8.51
CA TYR A 106 3.88 5.97 -7.56
C TYR A 106 3.71 4.47 -7.71
N VAL A 107 4.71 3.71 -7.30
CA VAL A 107 4.66 2.24 -7.27
C VAL A 107 4.34 1.75 -5.85
N THR A 108 3.73 0.58 -5.74
CA THR A 108 3.32 0.00 -4.46
C THR A 108 3.96 -1.36 -4.25
N GLN A 109 4.46 -1.60 -3.05
CA GLN A 109 4.96 -2.88 -2.58
C GLN A 109 4.14 -3.34 -1.39
N TYR A 110 3.70 -4.58 -1.40
CA TYR A 110 2.85 -5.14 -0.35
C TYR A 110 3.59 -6.19 0.46
N SER A 111 3.39 -6.15 1.78
CA SER A 111 3.76 -7.23 2.70
C SER A 111 2.62 -7.47 3.69
N SER A 112 2.56 -8.67 4.26
CA SER A 112 1.59 -8.99 5.31
C SER A 112 2.12 -10.09 6.20
N ASP A 113 1.84 -9.96 7.50
CA ASP A 113 2.16 -10.98 8.50
C ASP A 113 0.92 -11.81 8.89
N ILE A 114 -0.17 -11.69 8.11
CA ILE A 114 -1.49 -12.28 8.41
C ILE A 114 -1.66 -13.65 7.76
N SER A 115 -1.00 -13.90 6.62
CA SER A 115 -1.16 -15.12 5.83
C SER A 115 0.18 -15.78 5.51
N THR A 116 0.16 -17.08 5.29
CA THR A 116 1.29 -17.83 4.73
C THR A 116 1.52 -17.54 3.25
N LEU A 117 0.48 -17.05 2.55
CA LEU A 117 0.59 -16.57 1.18
C LEU A 117 1.16 -15.16 1.17
N SER A 118 1.99 -14.86 0.17
CA SER A 118 2.45 -13.48 -0.04
C SER A 118 1.28 -12.59 -0.43
N SER A 119 1.33 -11.31 -0.05
CA SER A 119 0.31 -10.32 -0.41
C SER A 119 0.06 -10.26 -1.93
N TRP A 120 1.10 -10.48 -2.75
CA TRP A 120 0.99 -10.51 -4.20
C TRP A 120 0.21 -11.73 -4.71
N GLN A 121 0.36 -12.90 -4.09
CA GLN A 121 -0.44 -14.08 -4.42
C GLN A 121 -1.92 -13.84 -4.07
N ILE A 122 -2.20 -13.27 -2.89
CA ILE A 122 -3.57 -12.95 -2.48
C ILE A 122 -4.21 -11.95 -3.46
N LEU A 123 -3.49 -10.88 -3.83
CA LEU A 123 -3.98 -9.93 -4.81
C LEU A 123 -4.21 -10.55 -6.19
N SER A 124 -3.38 -11.51 -6.60
CA SER A 124 -3.57 -12.22 -7.87
C SER A 124 -4.89 -13.02 -7.86
N TYR A 125 -5.18 -13.74 -6.77
CA TYR A 125 -6.47 -14.44 -6.61
C TYR A 125 -7.66 -13.47 -6.62
N VAL A 126 -7.54 -12.32 -5.96
CA VAL A 126 -8.60 -11.29 -5.95
C VAL A 126 -8.87 -10.78 -7.37
N LEU A 127 -7.82 -10.52 -8.15
CA LEU A 127 -7.93 -10.04 -9.53
C LEU A 127 -8.50 -11.09 -10.48
N GLU A 128 -8.14 -12.36 -10.31
CA GLU A 128 -8.71 -13.48 -11.11
C GLU A 128 -10.20 -13.67 -10.82
N ALA A 129 -10.59 -13.61 -9.55
CA ALA A 129 -11.99 -13.72 -9.14
C ALA A 129 -12.82 -12.50 -9.59
N HIS A 130 -12.21 -11.31 -9.58
CA HIS A 130 -12.87 -10.04 -9.86
C HIS A 130 -11.99 -9.14 -10.74
N PRO A 131 -12.02 -9.32 -12.07
CA PRO A 131 -11.27 -8.49 -12.99
C PRO A 131 -11.74 -7.04 -12.88
N THR A 132 -10.81 -6.13 -12.63
CA THR A 132 -11.03 -4.67 -12.65
C THR A 132 -10.88 -4.10 -14.04
#